data_AF-A0A3R6VI32-F1
#
_entry.id   AF-A0A3R6VI32-F1
#
_cell.length_a   1.000
_cell.length_b   1.000
_cell.length_c   1.000
_cell.angle_alpha   90.00
_cell.angle_beta   90.00
_cell.angle_gamma   90.00
#
_symmetry.space_group_name_H-M   'P 1'
#
loop_
_entity.id
_entity.type
_entity.pdbx_description
1 polymer ?
#
loop_
_entity_poly.entity_id
_entity_poly.type
_entity_poly.pdbx_seq_one_letter_code
_entity_poly.pdbx_strand_id
1 'polypeptide(L)'
;MKKLISTLDLDKQDWLSYRKLGIGGSDAGAVCGFNPYRTAMQVYQDKISEETEDIDNEAMRQGREFEDYVARRFMEATGKKVRRANAMYYDEERPFMLADVDRIVTGENAGLECKTASPYMADKWADGKIPMSYQIQCYHYMSVCNAEAWYIAVLIYGRELKYYRIERDEQLIAYLRQLEQDFWENHVLKRVMPEPDGSKLADSVILEYFRDSVPVSINLSGFDEKLKRRQELLDVMERMDAERKKIEQELKLYLGEAEVAENERYRVSWKQVCSNRLDEKRLKEEQPEVYEKYRKEIVSRRFTVKAA
;
A
#
# COMPACT_ATOMS: atom_id res chain seq x y z
N MET A 1 -12.71 -22.70 -11.33
CA MET A 1 -11.27 -22.52 -11.03
C MET A 1 -10.41 -23.21 -12.08
N LYS A 2 -9.60 -22.45 -12.81
CA LYS A 2 -8.63 -22.98 -13.79
C LYS A 2 -7.23 -22.73 -13.28
N LYS A 3 -6.45 -23.81 -13.15
CA LYS A 3 -5.10 -23.77 -12.57
C LYS A 3 -4.13 -23.22 -13.61
N LEU A 4 -3.43 -22.15 -13.27
CA LEU A 4 -2.34 -21.61 -14.07
C LEU A 4 -1.06 -22.41 -13.82
N ILE A 5 -0.66 -22.52 -12.54
CA ILE A 5 0.56 -23.22 -12.14
C ILE A 5 0.41 -23.81 -10.74
N SER A 6 1.16 -24.87 -10.46
CA SER A 6 1.30 -25.42 -9.11
C SER A 6 2.24 -24.53 -8.29
N THR A 7 1.89 -24.19 -7.06
CA THR A 7 2.80 -23.48 -6.14
C THR A 7 3.50 -24.43 -5.15
N LEU A 8 3.14 -25.71 -5.16
CA LEU A 8 3.94 -26.77 -4.53
C LEU A 8 5.34 -26.78 -5.13
N ASP A 9 6.35 -26.59 -4.28
CA ASP A 9 7.78 -26.59 -4.62
C ASP A 9 8.18 -25.58 -5.71
N LEU A 10 7.34 -24.56 -5.96
CA LEU A 10 7.64 -23.48 -6.91
C LEU A 10 8.61 -22.51 -6.24
N ASP A 11 9.73 -22.22 -6.92
CA ASP A 11 10.67 -21.22 -6.43
C ASP A 11 10.02 -19.83 -6.36
N LYS A 12 10.47 -19.01 -5.41
CA LYS A 12 9.94 -17.67 -5.18
C LYS A 12 10.09 -16.78 -6.43
N GLN A 13 11.19 -16.89 -7.17
CA GLN A 13 11.40 -16.12 -8.40
C GLN A 13 10.45 -16.53 -9.53
N ASP A 14 10.21 -17.84 -9.69
CA ASP A 14 9.23 -18.33 -10.65
C ASP A 14 7.82 -17.87 -10.27
N TRP A 15 7.46 -17.95 -8.99
CA TRP A 15 6.19 -17.45 -8.49
C TRP A 15 6.02 -15.95 -8.74
N LEU A 16 7.04 -15.13 -8.48
CA LEU A 16 7.03 -13.69 -8.80
C LEU A 16 6.86 -13.45 -10.30
N SER A 17 7.52 -14.25 -11.14
CA SER A 17 7.42 -14.16 -12.61
C SER A 17 5.99 -14.44 -13.10
N TYR A 18 5.33 -15.48 -12.57
CA TYR A 18 3.92 -15.76 -12.89
C TYR A 18 2.99 -14.64 -12.44
N ARG A 19 3.26 -13.99 -11.30
CA ARG A 19 2.48 -12.82 -10.83
C ARG A 19 2.61 -11.61 -11.76
N LYS A 20 3.62 -11.53 -12.62
CA LYS A 20 3.75 -10.45 -13.61
C LYS A 20 2.79 -10.61 -14.79
N LEU A 21 2.30 -11.84 -15.03
CA LEU A 21 1.41 -12.14 -16.16
C LEU A 21 0.01 -11.55 -16.01
N GLY A 22 -0.32 -10.95 -14.86
CA GLY A 22 -1.64 -10.43 -14.59
C GLY A 22 -1.76 -9.63 -13.29
N ILE A 23 -2.98 -9.22 -13.01
CA ILE A 23 -3.43 -8.54 -11.80
C ILE A 23 -3.80 -9.60 -10.78
N GLY A 24 -3.10 -9.61 -9.64
CA GLY A 24 -3.47 -10.43 -8.49
C GLY A 24 -4.46 -9.74 -7.55
N GLY A 25 -5.03 -10.48 -6.59
CA GLY A 25 -6.00 -9.91 -5.64
C GLY A 25 -5.48 -8.74 -4.79
N SER A 26 -4.18 -8.70 -4.46
CA SER A 26 -3.55 -7.55 -3.80
C SER A 26 -3.42 -6.33 -4.71
N ASP A 27 -3.27 -6.58 -6.02
CA ASP A 27 -3.10 -5.56 -7.05
C ASP A 27 -4.44 -4.92 -7.37
N ALA A 28 -5.51 -5.72 -7.37
CA ALA A 28 -6.91 -5.28 -7.51
C ALA A 28 -7.23 -4.08 -6.60
N GLY A 29 -6.88 -4.19 -5.31
CA GLY A 29 -7.10 -3.12 -4.33
C GLY A 29 -6.28 -1.85 -4.62
N ALA A 30 -5.09 -1.99 -5.21
CA ALA A 30 -4.23 -0.87 -5.59
C ALA A 30 -4.70 -0.19 -6.89
N VAL A 31 -5.11 -0.99 -7.89
CA VAL A 31 -5.71 -0.52 -9.14
C VAL A 31 -6.99 0.26 -8.87
N CYS A 32 -7.80 -0.17 -7.90
CA CYS A 32 -9.01 0.54 -7.49
C CYS A 32 -8.75 1.72 -6.54
N GLY A 33 -7.50 2.02 -6.16
CA GLY A 33 -7.15 3.17 -5.30
C GLY A 33 -7.46 2.99 -3.80
N PHE A 34 -7.70 1.76 -3.33
CA PHE A 34 -8.05 1.47 -1.94
C PHE A 34 -6.92 0.83 -1.11
N ASN A 35 -5.75 0.60 -1.71
CA ASN A 35 -4.60 0.02 -1.03
C ASN A 35 -3.70 1.14 -0.45
N PRO A 36 -3.52 1.21 0.89
CA PRO A 36 -2.71 2.26 1.51
C PRO A 36 -1.18 2.05 1.36
N TYR A 37 -0.76 0.88 0.86
CA TYR A 37 0.64 0.49 0.75
C TYR A 37 1.14 0.33 -0.68
N ARG A 38 0.23 0.36 -1.67
CA ARG A 38 0.57 0.16 -3.09
C ARG A 38 -0.37 0.98 -3.97
N THR A 39 0.19 1.75 -4.91
CA THR A 39 -0.59 2.57 -5.87
C THR A 39 -0.79 1.84 -7.19
N ALA A 40 -1.74 2.30 -8.00
CA ALA A 40 -1.93 1.82 -9.37
C ALA A 40 -0.66 2.03 -10.23
N MET A 41 0.08 3.12 -10.01
CA MET A 41 1.36 3.37 -10.70
C MET A 41 2.44 2.34 -10.34
N GLN A 42 2.51 1.91 -9.07
CA GLN A 42 3.42 0.84 -8.65
C GLN A 42 3.02 -0.52 -9.22
N VAL A 43 1.72 -0.80 -9.34
CA VAL A 43 1.26 -2.01 -10.05
C VAL A 43 1.67 -1.92 -11.51
N TYR A 44 1.42 -0.80 -12.18
CA TYR A 44 1.80 -0.59 -13.57
C TYR A 44 3.29 -0.84 -13.79
N GLN A 45 4.15 -0.19 -13.00
CA GLN A 45 5.61 -0.32 -13.09
C GLN A 45 6.07 -1.78 -12.90
N ASP A 46 5.50 -2.48 -11.92
CA ASP A 46 5.73 -3.91 -11.69
C ASP A 46 5.38 -4.72 -12.95
N LYS A 47 4.18 -4.54 -13.51
CA LYS A 47 3.70 -5.35 -14.66
C LYS A 47 4.46 -5.10 -15.96
N ILE A 48 4.97 -3.89 -16.19
CA ILE A 48 5.73 -3.58 -17.42
C ILE A 48 7.22 -3.88 -17.33
N SER A 49 7.76 -4.03 -16.12
CA SER A 49 9.18 -4.36 -15.91
C SER A 49 9.46 -5.83 -16.26
N GLU A 50 10.65 -6.14 -16.72
CA GLU A 50 11.12 -7.53 -16.86
C GLU A 50 11.68 -8.10 -15.55
N GLU A 51 12.09 -7.22 -14.63
CA GLU A 51 12.73 -7.61 -13.37
C GLU A 51 11.70 -7.96 -12.31
N THR A 52 11.90 -9.08 -11.63
CA THR A 52 11.14 -9.46 -10.43
C THR A 52 11.81 -8.85 -9.20
N GLU A 53 11.08 -7.99 -8.49
CA GLU A 53 11.56 -7.49 -7.20
C GLU A 53 11.17 -8.46 -6.10
N ASP A 54 12.18 -9.03 -5.44
CA ASP A 54 11.97 -9.77 -4.20
C ASP A 54 11.85 -8.78 -3.02
N ILE A 55 10.74 -8.06 -2.99
CA ILE A 55 10.37 -7.23 -1.83
C ILE A 55 9.87 -8.17 -0.73
N ASP A 56 10.60 -8.21 0.37
CA ASP A 56 10.20 -8.93 1.57
C ASP A 56 10.48 -8.10 2.82
N ASN A 57 9.61 -8.22 3.81
CA ASN A 57 9.79 -7.56 5.10
C ASN A 57 9.27 -8.45 6.23
N GLU A 58 9.56 -8.07 7.48
CA GLU A 58 9.16 -8.85 8.66
C GLU A 58 7.66 -9.15 8.70
N ALA A 59 6.81 -8.19 8.31
CA ALA A 59 5.36 -8.39 8.32
C ALA A 59 4.92 -9.39 7.25
N MET A 60 5.52 -9.36 6.06
CA MET A 60 5.25 -10.31 4.97
C MET A 60 5.73 -11.72 5.32
N ARG A 61 6.94 -11.86 5.88
CA ARG A 61 7.45 -13.16 6.37
C ARG A 61 6.55 -13.75 7.44
N GLN A 62 6.23 -12.96 8.47
CA GLN A 62 5.32 -13.39 9.54
C GLN A 62 3.94 -13.76 8.98
N GLY A 63 3.41 -13.00 8.03
CA GLY A 63 2.15 -13.33 7.36
C GLY A 63 2.14 -14.75 6.80
N ARG A 64 3.19 -15.12 6.04
CA ARG A 64 3.33 -16.49 5.47
C ARG A 64 3.50 -17.57 6.54
N GLU A 65 4.28 -17.32 7.58
CA GLU A 65 4.49 -18.27 8.69
C GLU A 65 3.22 -18.49 9.51
N PHE A 66 2.45 -17.41 9.76
CA PHE A 66 1.23 -17.47 10.57
C PHE A 66 0.00 -17.90 9.79
N GLU A 67 0.03 -17.93 8.45
CA GLU A 67 -1.11 -18.32 7.60
C GLU A 67 -1.71 -19.68 8.02
N ASP A 68 -0.86 -20.68 8.31
CA ASP A 68 -1.32 -21.99 8.80
C ASP A 68 -2.00 -21.89 10.17
N TYR A 69 -1.44 -21.10 11.08
CA TYR A 69 -2.03 -20.85 12.39
C TYR A 69 -3.39 -20.15 12.27
N VAL A 70 -3.50 -19.09 11.44
CA VAL A 70 -4.76 -18.39 11.19
C VAL A 70 -5.82 -19.35 10.64
N ALA A 71 -5.46 -20.18 9.66
CA ALA A 71 -6.35 -21.18 9.10
C ALA A 71 -6.84 -22.19 10.15
N ARG A 72 -5.95 -22.68 11.04
CA ARG A 72 -6.33 -23.58 12.14
C ARG A 72 -7.29 -22.91 13.12
N ARG A 73 -7.00 -21.66 13.52
CA ARG A 73 -7.88 -20.89 14.40
C ARG A 73 -9.25 -20.63 13.79
N PHE A 74 -9.31 -20.39 12.48
CA PHE A 74 -10.58 -20.29 11.75
C PHE A 74 -11.37 -21.61 11.78
N MET A 75 -10.71 -22.75 11.56
CA MET A 75 -11.36 -24.07 11.66
C MET A 75 -11.88 -24.34 13.08
N GLU A 76 -11.09 -24.03 14.11
CA GLU A 76 -11.50 -24.13 15.53
C GLU A 76 -12.77 -23.30 15.81
N ALA A 77 -12.79 -22.05 15.34
CA ALA A 77 -13.87 -21.10 15.61
C ALA A 77 -15.17 -21.38 14.84
N THR A 78 -15.07 -21.99 13.66
CA THR A 78 -16.22 -22.18 12.74
C THR A 78 -16.69 -23.63 12.63
N GLY A 79 -15.86 -24.60 13.03
CA GLY A 79 -16.05 -26.02 12.76
C GLY A 79 -15.86 -26.42 11.29
N LYS A 80 -15.53 -25.47 10.39
CA LYS A 80 -15.26 -25.74 8.98
C LYS A 80 -13.89 -26.40 8.81
N LYS A 81 -13.69 -27.07 7.68
CA LYS A 81 -12.39 -27.61 7.26
C LYS A 81 -11.87 -26.85 6.06
N VAL A 82 -10.59 -26.50 6.05
CA VAL A 82 -9.94 -25.84 4.92
C VAL A 82 -8.72 -26.64 4.46
N ARG A 83 -8.34 -26.46 3.19
CA ARG A 83 -7.13 -27.05 2.61
C ARG A 83 -6.34 -25.98 1.87
N ARG A 84 -5.02 -26.15 1.78
CA ARG A 84 -4.17 -25.28 0.95
C ARG A 84 -4.61 -25.39 -0.51
N ALA A 85 -4.60 -24.27 -1.23
CA ALA A 85 -4.86 -24.29 -2.66
C ALA A 85 -3.68 -24.87 -3.44
N ASN A 86 -2.44 -24.53 -3.03
CA ASN A 86 -1.19 -24.95 -3.64
C ASN A 86 -1.13 -24.71 -5.17
N ALA A 87 -1.81 -23.68 -5.63
CA ALA A 87 -1.88 -23.31 -7.03
C ALA A 87 -2.24 -21.83 -7.17
N MET A 88 -1.72 -21.22 -8.22
CA MET A 88 -2.25 -19.99 -8.76
C MET A 88 -3.33 -20.34 -9.78
N TYR A 89 -4.45 -19.62 -9.75
CA TYR A 89 -5.56 -19.76 -10.68
C TYR A 89 -5.65 -18.54 -11.59
N TYR A 90 -6.37 -18.69 -12.69
CA TYR A 90 -6.68 -17.59 -13.61
C TYR A 90 -8.13 -17.69 -14.12
N ASP A 91 -8.64 -16.57 -14.63
CA ASP A 91 -9.92 -16.50 -15.34
C ASP A 91 -9.67 -16.82 -16.83
N GLU A 92 -10.35 -17.84 -17.37
CA GLU A 92 -10.19 -18.24 -18.78
C GLU A 92 -10.64 -17.17 -19.78
N GLU A 93 -11.67 -16.40 -19.43
CA GLU A 93 -12.16 -15.30 -20.27
C GLU A 93 -11.26 -14.07 -20.16
N ARG A 94 -10.60 -13.90 -19.00
CA ARG A 94 -9.72 -12.76 -18.69
C ARG A 94 -8.38 -13.27 -18.14
N PRO A 95 -7.47 -13.79 -18.99
CA PRO A 95 -6.25 -14.45 -18.51
C PRO A 95 -5.31 -13.57 -17.68
N PHE A 96 -5.48 -12.25 -17.73
CA PHE A 96 -4.76 -11.30 -16.89
C PHE A 96 -5.27 -11.25 -15.44
N MET A 97 -6.40 -11.87 -15.10
CA MET A 97 -6.88 -11.91 -13.70
C MET A 97 -6.37 -13.18 -13.02
N LEU A 98 -5.57 -13.02 -11.96
CA LEU A 98 -4.84 -14.10 -11.29
C LEU A 98 -5.24 -14.22 -9.81
N ALA A 99 -5.49 -15.44 -9.35
CA ALA A 99 -5.80 -15.70 -7.95
C ALA A 99 -4.74 -16.58 -7.29
N ASP A 100 -4.04 -16.00 -6.32
CA ASP A 100 -3.11 -16.70 -5.44
C ASP A 100 -3.78 -16.91 -4.09
N VAL A 101 -4.39 -18.08 -3.93
CA VAL A 101 -5.37 -18.35 -2.88
C VAL A 101 -4.69 -19.07 -1.72
N ASP A 102 -4.84 -18.56 -0.50
CA ASP A 102 -4.30 -19.23 0.69
C ASP A 102 -4.98 -20.60 0.89
N ARG A 103 -6.31 -20.60 0.99
CA ARG A 103 -7.09 -21.76 1.40
C ARG A 103 -8.41 -21.86 0.64
N ILE A 104 -8.87 -23.09 0.43
CA ILE A 104 -10.22 -23.43 -0.06
C ILE A 104 -10.99 -24.12 1.06
N VAL A 105 -12.26 -23.75 1.25
CA VAL A 105 -13.14 -24.37 2.23
C VAL A 105 -13.63 -25.72 1.68
N THR A 106 -13.52 -26.77 2.49
CA THR A 106 -13.94 -28.13 2.10
C THR A 106 -15.46 -28.25 2.19
N GLY A 107 -16.10 -28.65 1.08
CA GLY A 107 -17.55 -28.86 1.03
C GLY A 107 -18.38 -27.58 0.88
N GLU A 108 -17.74 -26.45 0.59
CA GLU A 108 -18.39 -25.15 0.36
C GLU A 108 -17.71 -24.45 -0.82
N ASN A 109 -18.48 -23.79 -1.68
CA ASN A 109 -17.95 -23.02 -2.81
C ASN A 109 -17.37 -21.67 -2.34
N ALA A 110 -16.37 -21.72 -1.47
CA ALA A 110 -15.75 -20.56 -0.86
C ALA A 110 -14.24 -20.73 -0.66
N GLY A 111 -13.52 -19.61 -0.76
CA GLY A 111 -12.13 -19.50 -0.34
C GLY A 111 -11.99 -18.95 1.08
N LEU A 112 -10.78 -18.99 1.61
CA LEU A 112 -10.39 -18.34 2.85
C LEU A 112 -9.09 -17.56 2.61
N GLU A 113 -9.14 -16.26 2.88
CA GLU A 113 -7.99 -15.35 2.96
C GLU A 113 -7.54 -15.21 4.43
N CYS A 114 -6.26 -15.43 4.70
CA CYS A 114 -5.67 -15.34 6.03
C CYS A 114 -4.80 -14.08 6.14
N LYS A 115 -5.13 -13.22 7.11
CA LYS A 115 -4.38 -11.99 7.38
C LYS A 115 -3.84 -11.98 8.81
N THR A 116 -2.76 -11.24 9.01
CA THR A 116 -2.30 -10.82 10.32
C THR A 116 -2.40 -9.30 10.43
N ALA A 117 -2.63 -8.80 11.64
CA ALA A 117 -2.75 -7.37 11.88
C ALA A 117 -2.10 -6.95 13.19
N SER A 118 -1.49 -5.76 13.16
CA SER A 118 -1.01 -5.08 14.36
C SER A 118 -2.18 -4.77 15.33
N PRO A 119 -1.96 -4.80 16.65
CA PRO A 119 -2.98 -4.40 17.64
C PRO A 119 -3.53 -2.98 17.41
N TYR A 120 -2.72 -2.08 16.84
CA TYR A 120 -3.11 -0.70 16.52
C TYR A 120 -4.11 -0.60 15.36
N MET A 121 -4.33 -1.69 14.62
CA MET A 121 -5.31 -1.75 13.53
C MET A 121 -6.60 -2.46 13.95
N ALA A 122 -6.75 -2.83 15.23
CA ALA A 122 -7.92 -3.58 15.71
C ALA A 122 -9.25 -2.87 15.43
N ASP A 123 -9.29 -1.53 15.53
CA ASP A 123 -10.49 -0.72 15.30
C ASP A 123 -10.94 -0.74 13.82
N LYS A 124 -10.00 -1.00 12.89
CA LYS A 124 -10.33 -1.18 11.46
C LYS A 124 -11.07 -2.50 11.19
N TRP A 125 -11.07 -3.40 12.18
CA TRP A 125 -11.72 -4.70 12.15
C TRP A 125 -12.82 -4.83 13.21
N ALA A 126 -13.21 -3.74 13.87
CA ALA A 126 -14.31 -3.73 14.82
C ALA A 126 -15.66 -3.68 14.09
N ASP A 127 -16.71 -4.24 14.70
CA ASP A 127 -18.10 -4.12 14.25
C ASP A 127 -18.35 -4.53 12.79
N GLY A 128 -17.70 -5.61 12.32
CA GLY A 128 -17.88 -6.09 10.94
C GLY A 128 -17.11 -5.29 9.89
N LYS A 129 -16.30 -4.30 10.27
CA LYS A 129 -15.46 -3.55 9.33
C LYS A 129 -14.39 -4.46 8.75
N ILE A 130 -14.18 -4.34 7.44
CA ILE A 130 -13.11 -4.98 6.71
C ILE A 130 -12.44 -3.88 5.87
N PRO A 131 -11.11 -3.70 5.92
CA PRO A 131 -10.43 -2.75 5.04
C PRO A 131 -10.81 -2.99 3.56
N MET A 132 -11.12 -1.91 2.83
CA MET A 132 -11.67 -1.99 1.48
C MET A 132 -10.74 -2.74 0.50
N SER A 133 -9.43 -2.57 0.61
CA SER A 133 -8.45 -3.33 -0.18
C SER A 133 -8.59 -4.83 -0.02
N TYR A 134 -8.90 -5.33 1.19
CA TYR A 134 -9.09 -6.75 1.44
C TYR A 134 -10.46 -7.25 0.97
N GLN A 135 -11.50 -6.42 1.02
CA GLN A 135 -12.79 -6.75 0.41
C GLN A 135 -12.64 -6.91 -1.10
N ILE A 136 -11.96 -5.97 -1.76
CA ILE A 136 -11.68 -6.03 -3.21
C ILE A 136 -10.86 -7.27 -3.54
N GLN A 137 -9.84 -7.62 -2.74
CA GLN A 137 -9.09 -8.86 -2.91
C GLN A 137 -10.01 -10.10 -2.89
N CYS A 138 -10.97 -10.13 -1.96
CA CYS A 138 -11.95 -11.23 -1.87
C CYS A 138 -12.88 -11.27 -3.08
N TYR A 139 -13.40 -10.13 -3.55
CA TYR A 139 -14.21 -10.06 -4.77
C TYR A 139 -13.42 -10.45 -6.03
N HIS A 140 -12.16 -10.05 -6.12
CA HIS A 140 -11.25 -10.48 -7.18
C HIS A 140 -11.09 -12.00 -7.20
N TYR A 141 -10.83 -12.63 -6.06
CA TYR A 141 -10.73 -14.08 -5.98
C TYR A 141 -12.06 -14.79 -6.25
N MET A 142 -13.19 -14.27 -5.76
CA MET A 142 -14.52 -14.79 -6.13
C MET A 142 -14.77 -14.71 -7.63
N SER A 143 -14.32 -13.64 -8.29
CA SER A 143 -14.40 -13.47 -9.75
C SER A 143 -13.60 -14.56 -10.47
N VAL A 144 -12.30 -14.68 -10.17
CA VAL A 144 -11.37 -15.62 -10.83
C VAL A 144 -11.75 -17.08 -10.57
N CYS A 145 -12.10 -17.40 -9.33
CA CYS A 145 -12.37 -18.76 -8.92
C CYS A 145 -13.78 -19.24 -9.25
N ASN A 146 -14.71 -18.31 -9.58
CA ASN A 146 -16.15 -18.55 -9.65
C ASN A 146 -16.73 -19.08 -8.32
N ALA A 147 -16.32 -18.46 -7.21
CA ALA A 147 -16.77 -18.81 -5.87
C ALA A 147 -18.01 -17.98 -5.46
N GLU A 148 -18.87 -18.57 -4.62
CA GLU A 148 -20.10 -17.96 -4.07
C GLU A 148 -19.83 -17.08 -2.85
N ALA A 149 -18.70 -17.27 -2.19
CA ALA A 149 -18.29 -16.49 -1.04
C ALA A 149 -16.77 -16.51 -0.85
N TRP A 150 -16.29 -15.58 -0.03
CA TRP A 150 -14.93 -15.63 0.50
C TRP A 150 -14.94 -15.34 1.99
N TYR A 151 -14.26 -16.20 2.76
CA TYR A 151 -13.97 -15.91 4.15
C TYR A 151 -12.69 -15.09 4.22
N ILE A 152 -12.65 -14.14 5.14
CA ILE A 152 -11.43 -13.46 5.53
C ILE A 152 -11.25 -13.62 7.03
N ALA A 153 -10.13 -14.22 7.45
CA ALA A 153 -9.76 -14.38 8.84
C ALA A 153 -8.54 -13.52 9.14
N VAL A 154 -8.58 -12.77 10.24
CA VAL A 154 -7.50 -11.91 10.69
C VAL A 154 -7.08 -12.26 12.11
N LEU A 155 -5.81 -12.56 12.30
CA LEU A 155 -5.20 -12.65 13.62
C LEU A 155 -4.68 -11.27 14.03
N ILE A 156 -5.29 -10.67 15.05
CA ILE A 156 -4.81 -9.44 15.66
C ILE A 156 -3.83 -9.84 16.76
N TYR A 157 -2.56 -9.50 16.59
CA TYR A 157 -1.49 -9.99 17.47
C TYR A 157 -1.77 -9.69 18.95
N GLY A 158 -1.52 -10.67 19.82
CA GLY A 158 -1.72 -10.54 21.27
C GLY A 158 -3.16 -10.26 21.71
N ARG A 159 -4.15 -10.38 20.81
CA ARG A 159 -5.56 -10.13 21.10
C ARG A 159 -6.43 -11.33 20.71
N GLU A 160 -6.98 -11.31 19.51
CA GLU A 160 -8.04 -12.24 19.08
C GLU A 160 -7.94 -12.58 17.60
N LEU A 161 -8.63 -13.67 17.22
CA LEU A 161 -8.94 -13.96 15.83
C LEU A 161 -10.33 -13.38 15.53
N LYS A 162 -10.43 -12.60 14.45
CA LYS A 162 -11.73 -12.25 13.84
C LYS A 162 -11.86 -12.91 12.48
N TYR A 163 -13.08 -13.19 12.07
CA TYR A 163 -13.33 -13.66 10.71
C TYR A 163 -14.68 -13.15 10.21
N TYR A 164 -14.78 -12.98 8.90
CA TYR A 164 -15.96 -12.49 8.22
C TYR A 164 -16.19 -13.30 6.95
N ARG A 165 -17.46 -13.48 6.61
CA ARG A 165 -17.87 -14.11 5.35
C ARG A 165 -18.40 -13.02 4.42
N ILE A 166 -17.76 -12.85 3.27
CA ILE A 166 -18.18 -11.90 2.24
C ILE A 166 -18.97 -12.69 1.20
N GLU A 167 -20.24 -12.30 0.99
CA GLU A 167 -21.10 -12.86 -0.04
C GLU A 167 -20.65 -12.38 -1.42
N ARG A 168 -20.81 -13.24 -2.43
CA ARG A 168 -20.65 -12.84 -3.82
C ARG A 168 -21.67 -11.76 -4.19
N ASP A 169 -21.16 -10.67 -4.76
CA ASP A 169 -21.96 -9.59 -5.32
C ASP A 169 -21.57 -9.43 -6.80
N GLU A 170 -22.48 -9.82 -7.70
CA GLU A 170 -22.22 -9.79 -9.15
C GLU A 170 -22.08 -8.38 -9.70
N GLN A 171 -22.72 -7.37 -9.10
CA GLN A 171 -22.60 -5.99 -9.56
C GLN A 171 -21.22 -5.44 -9.22
N LEU A 172 -20.75 -5.67 -7.99
CA LEU A 172 -19.40 -5.28 -7.56
C LEU A 172 -18.33 -6.03 -8.35
N ILE A 173 -18.52 -7.33 -8.60
CA ILE A 173 -17.58 -8.13 -9.40
C ILE A 173 -17.55 -7.63 -10.86
N ALA A 174 -18.70 -7.32 -11.46
CA ALA A 174 -18.74 -6.78 -12.82
C ALA A 174 -18.01 -5.43 -12.91
N TYR A 175 -18.21 -4.54 -11.94
CA TYR A 175 -17.50 -3.27 -11.87
C TYR A 175 -15.99 -3.45 -11.69
N LEU A 176 -15.59 -4.35 -10.78
CA LEU A 176 -14.18 -4.67 -10.54
C LEU A 176 -13.50 -5.20 -11.81
N ARG A 177 -14.14 -6.15 -12.51
CA ARG A 177 -13.64 -6.68 -13.79
C ARG A 177 -13.43 -5.58 -14.82
N GLN A 178 -14.35 -4.61 -14.90
CA GLN A 178 -14.24 -3.50 -15.83
C GLN A 178 -13.02 -2.61 -15.51
N LEU A 179 -12.83 -2.25 -14.24
CA LEU A 179 -11.69 -1.45 -13.81
C LEU A 179 -10.35 -2.16 -14.05
N GLU A 180 -10.28 -3.45 -13.74
CA GLU A 180 -9.07 -4.25 -13.95
C GLU A 180 -8.77 -4.46 -15.43
N GLN A 181 -9.80 -4.66 -16.26
CA GLN A 181 -9.66 -4.77 -17.71
C GLN A 181 -9.19 -3.47 -18.33
N ASP A 182 -9.79 -2.34 -17.94
CA ASP A 182 -9.35 -1.01 -18.37
C ASP A 182 -7.89 -0.76 -17.98
N PHE A 183 -7.52 -1.06 -16.73
CA PHE A 183 -6.14 -0.97 -16.27
C PHE A 183 -5.19 -1.82 -17.12
N TRP A 184 -5.52 -3.09 -17.35
CA TRP A 184 -4.67 -3.99 -18.10
C TRP A 184 -4.51 -3.57 -19.56
N GLU A 185 -5.63 -3.30 -20.25
CA GLU A 185 -5.64 -3.01 -21.68
C GLU A 185 -5.16 -1.60 -22.00
N ASN A 186 -5.54 -0.60 -21.20
CA ASN A 186 -5.25 0.80 -21.48
C ASN A 186 -3.98 1.32 -20.84
N HIS A 187 -3.51 0.69 -19.75
CA HIS A 187 -2.26 1.09 -19.10
C HIS A 187 -1.15 0.07 -19.35
N VAL A 188 -1.30 -1.18 -18.89
CA VAL A 188 -0.21 -2.18 -18.95
C VAL A 188 0.17 -2.52 -20.40
N LEU A 189 -0.80 -2.98 -21.22
CA LEU A 189 -0.52 -3.40 -22.60
C LEU A 189 -0.08 -2.24 -23.51
N LYS A 190 -0.67 -1.05 -23.32
CA LYS A 190 -0.32 0.16 -24.10
C LYS A 190 0.91 0.88 -23.57
N ARG A 191 1.45 0.47 -22.41
CA ARG A 191 2.56 1.14 -21.71
C ARG A 191 2.27 2.64 -21.47
N VAL A 192 1.07 2.92 -20.98
CA VAL A 192 0.63 4.27 -20.59
C VAL A 192 0.52 4.31 -19.08
N MET A 193 1.36 5.14 -18.44
CA MET A 193 1.34 5.30 -16.99
C MET A 193 -0.05 5.79 -16.49
N PRO A 194 -0.61 5.16 -15.44
CA PRO A 194 -1.86 5.61 -14.83
C PRO A 194 -1.78 7.03 -14.27
N GLU A 195 -2.93 7.65 -14.06
CA GLU A 195 -3.00 8.97 -13.42
C GLU A 195 -2.42 8.94 -11.99
N PRO A 196 -1.73 10.02 -11.56
CA PRO A 196 -1.21 10.12 -10.20
C PRO A 196 -2.34 10.33 -9.18
N ASP A 197 -2.18 9.73 -8.01
CA ASP A 197 -3.17 9.78 -6.92
C ASP A 197 -2.85 10.82 -5.82
N GLY A 198 -1.72 11.53 -5.96
CA GLY A 198 -1.25 12.52 -4.98
C GLY A 198 -0.58 11.92 -3.73
N SER A 199 -0.37 10.60 -3.69
CA SER A 199 0.34 9.93 -2.61
C SER A 199 1.86 10.08 -2.73
N LYS A 200 2.57 10.00 -1.59
CA LYS A 200 4.05 9.95 -1.59
C LYS A 200 4.61 8.73 -2.32
N LEU A 201 3.83 7.65 -2.42
CA LEU A 201 4.23 6.45 -3.15
C LEU A 201 4.20 6.71 -4.66
N ALA A 202 3.22 7.46 -5.17
CA ALA A 202 3.21 7.91 -6.56
C ALA A 202 4.42 8.79 -6.90
N ASP A 203 4.82 9.71 -6.01
CA ASP A 203 6.04 10.51 -6.19
C ASP A 203 7.30 9.65 -6.39
N SER A 204 7.45 8.59 -5.58
CA SER A 204 8.59 7.66 -5.71
C SER A 204 8.60 6.95 -7.06
N VAL A 205 7.44 6.51 -7.58
CA VAL A 205 7.36 5.87 -8.90
C VAL A 205 7.71 6.85 -10.01
N ILE A 206 7.20 8.09 -9.95
CA ILE A 206 7.50 9.12 -10.94
C ILE A 206 9.01 9.42 -10.95
N LEU A 207 9.64 9.52 -9.77
CA LEU A 207 11.09 9.75 -9.63
C LEU A 207 11.92 8.60 -10.18
N GLU A 208 11.48 7.36 -9.99
CA GLU A 208 12.16 6.21 -10.55
C GLU A 208 12.00 6.12 -12.07
N TYR A 209 10.78 6.34 -12.57
CA TYR A 209 10.46 6.30 -13.99
C TYR A 209 11.17 7.42 -14.77
N PHE A 210 11.26 8.61 -14.16
CA PHE A 210 11.95 9.77 -14.73
C PHE A 210 13.24 10.08 -13.94
N ARG A 211 14.05 9.06 -13.65
CA ARG A 211 15.29 9.20 -12.86
C ARG A 211 16.26 10.22 -13.45
N ASP A 212 16.50 10.13 -14.75
CA ASP A 212 17.43 11.00 -15.46
C ASP A 212 16.71 12.20 -16.08
N SER A 213 17.43 13.32 -16.21
CA SER A 213 16.92 14.53 -16.86
C SER A 213 17.71 14.86 -18.11
N VAL A 214 17.00 15.29 -19.16
CA VAL A 214 17.60 15.89 -20.35
C VAL A 214 17.45 17.41 -20.26
N PRO A 215 18.48 18.21 -20.60
CA PRO A 215 18.44 19.67 -20.51
C PRO A 215 17.63 20.29 -21.67
N VAL A 216 16.36 19.93 -21.78
CA VAL A 216 15.42 20.42 -22.79
C VAL A 216 14.27 21.14 -22.09
N SER A 217 13.85 22.26 -22.68
CA SER A 217 12.65 22.98 -22.26
C SER A 217 11.48 22.61 -23.17
N ILE A 218 10.30 22.42 -22.60
CA ILE A 218 9.05 22.16 -23.32
C ILE A 218 8.05 23.29 -23.02
N ASN A 219 7.12 23.53 -23.94
CA ASN A 219 6.03 24.46 -23.68
C ASN A 219 5.07 23.87 -22.62
N LEU A 220 4.85 24.61 -21.55
CA LEU A 220 3.88 24.25 -20.52
C LEU A 220 2.47 24.62 -21.02
N SER A 221 1.65 23.61 -21.34
CA SER A 221 0.28 23.80 -21.79
C SER A 221 -0.69 22.97 -20.94
N GLY A 222 -1.90 23.51 -20.68
CA GLY A 222 -2.96 22.80 -19.93
C GLY A 222 -2.79 22.75 -18.41
N PHE A 223 -1.79 23.45 -17.84
CA PHE A 223 -1.51 23.42 -16.40
C PHE A 223 -1.81 24.73 -15.66
N ASP A 224 -2.13 25.83 -16.33
CA ASP A 224 -2.28 27.15 -15.70
C ASP A 224 -3.35 27.15 -14.59
N GLU A 225 -4.55 26.65 -14.88
CA GLU A 225 -5.62 26.54 -13.86
C GLU A 225 -5.25 25.55 -12.74
N LYS A 226 -4.53 24.46 -13.06
CA LYS A 226 -4.05 23.51 -12.04
C LYS A 226 -3.00 24.15 -11.13
N LEU A 227 -2.11 24.99 -11.67
CA LEU A 227 -1.09 25.71 -10.91
C LEU A 227 -1.70 26.82 -10.05
N LYS A 228 -2.70 27.53 -10.57
CA LYS A 228 -3.50 28.48 -9.78
C LYS A 228 -4.21 27.78 -8.63
N ARG A 229 -4.89 26.66 -8.91
CA ARG A 229 -5.54 25.84 -7.88
C ARG A 229 -4.54 25.33 -6.84
N ARG A 230 -3.35 24.92 -7.27
CA ARG A 230 -2.26 24.51 -6.36
C ARG A 230 -1.87 25.65 -5.42
N GLN A 231 -1.79 26.90 -5.90
CA GLN A 231 -1.48 28.05 -5.05
C GLN A 231 -2.60 28.32 -4.04
N GLU A 232 -3.86 28.30 -4.46
CA GLU A 232 -5.00 28.45 -3.54
C GLU A 232 -4.97 27.41 -2.41
N LEU A 233 -4.62 26.16 -2.73
CA LEU A 233 -4.49 25.10 -1.73
C LEU A 233 -3.35 25.38 -0.74
N LEU A 234 -2.21 25.91 -1.21
CA LEU A 234 -1.11 26.32 -0.33
C LEU A 234 -1.53 27.43 0.62
N ASP A 235 -2.28 28.42 0.14
CA ASP A 235 -2.76 29.52 0.97
C ASP A 235 -3.74 29.02 2.06
N VAL A 236 -4.61 28.05 1.72
CA VAL A 236 -5.49 27.39 2.70
C VAL A 236 -4.67 26.62 3.72
N MET A 237 -3.67 25.84 3.29
CA MET A 237 -2.79 25.08 4.19
C MET A 237 -2.03 26.00 5.15
N GLU A 238 -1.54 27.14 4.67
CA GLU A 238 -0.84 28.13 5.50
C GLU A 238 -1.77 28.70 6.58
N ARG A 239 -3.01 29.05 6.23
CA ARG A 239 -4.01 29.54 7.20
C ARG A 239 -4.33 28.50 8.27
N MET A 240 -4.56 27.25 7.87
CA MET A 240 -4.84 26.15 8.79
C MET A 240 -3.64 25.83 9.70
N ASP A 241 -2.42 25.89 9.17
CA ASP A 241 -1.20 25.70 9.96
C ASP A 241 -0.95 26.85 10.94
N ALA A 242 -1.27 28.09 10.55
CA ALA A 242 -1.21 29.25 11.43
C ALA A 242 -2.20 29.10 12.61
N GLU A 243 -3.42 28.65 12.36
CA GLU A 243 -4.42 28.37 13.40
C GLU A 243 -3.95 27.27 14.36
N ARG A 244 -3.47 26.13 13.83
CA ARG A 244 -2.88 25.04 14.63
C ARG A 244 -1.74 25.55 15.51
N LYS A 245 -0.80 26.30 14.93
CA LYS A 245 0.35 26.87 15.67
C LYS A 245 -0.08 27.84 16.75
N LYS A 246 -1.12 28.65 16.52
CA LYS A 246 -1.67 29.56 17.53
C LYS A 246 -2.17 28.77 18.74
N ILE A 247 -2.92 27.69 18.53
CA ILE A 247 -3.38 26.80 19.61
C ILE A 247 -2.18 26.18 20.35
N GLU A 248 -1.16 25.71 19.63
CA GLU A 248 0.06 25.17 20.25
C GLU A 248 0.81 26.23 21.08
N GLN A 249 0.83 27.49 20.64
CA GLN A 249 1.43 28.61 21.37
C GLN A 249 0.63 28.96 22.63
N GLU A 250 -0.69 29.02 22.55
CA GLU A 250 -1.58 29.21 23.70
C GLU A 250 -1.35 28.10 24.75
N LEU A 251 -1.19 26.84 24.32
CA LEU A 251 -0.84 25.73 25.20
C LEU A 251 0.56 25.88 25.82
N LYS A 252 1.56 26.32 25.07
CA LYS A 252 2.91 26.58 25.62
C LYS A 252 2.90 27.70 26.66
N LEU A 253 2.14 28.78 26.40
CA LEU A 253 1.93 29.86 27.37
C LEU A 253 1.24 29.35 28.63
N TYR A 254 0.28 28.43 28.50
CA TYR A 254 -0.38 27.77 29.62
C TYR A 254 0.55 26.85 30.42
N LEU A 255 1.41 26.05 29.74
CA LEU A 255 2.39 25.19 30.41
C LEU A 255 3.45 26.03 31.18
N GLY A 256 3.90 27.14 30.59
CA GLY A 256 4.97 27.94 31.16
C GLY A 256 6.26 27.13 31.30
N GLU A 257 6.70 26.93 32.55
CA GLU A 257 7.89 26.11 32.89
C GLU A 257 7.56 24.62 33.08
N ALA A 258 6.27 24.24 33.09
CA ALA A 258 5.88 22.85 33.28
C ALA A 258 6.19 22.02 32.04
N GLU A 259 6.76 20.83 32.27
CA GLU A 259 7.10 19.90 31.20
C GLU A 259 5.90 19.11 30.64
N VAL A 260 4.83 18.98 31.44
CA VAL A 260 3.67 18.12 31.13
C VAL A 260 2.38 18.75 31.66
N ALA A 261 1.29 18.65 30.87
CA ALA A 261 -0.07 18.91 31.31
C ALA A 261 -1.01 17.78 30.82
N GLU A 262 -1.95 17.33 31.65
CA GLU A 262 -2.87 16.25 31.29
C GLU A 262 -4.27 16.41 31.86
N ASN A 263 -5.25 15.78 31.21
CA ASN A 263 -6.62 15.63 31.66
C ASN A 263 -7.19 14.26 31.19
N GLU A 264 -8.50 14.04 31.34
CA GLU A 264 -9.16 12.78 30.96
C GLU A 264 -8.99 12.40 29.47
N ARG A 265 -8.75 13.36 28.58
CA ARG A 265 -8.71 13.15 27.12
C ARG A 265 -7.33 13.36 26.49
N TYR A 266 -6.48 14.18 27.09
CA TYR A 266 -5.25 14.66 26.47
C TYR A 266 -4.07 14.65 27.44
N ARG A 267 -2.88 14.40 26.89
CA ARG A 267 -1.59 14.59 27.55
C ARG A 267 -0.69 15.38 26.61
N VAL A 268 -0.21 16.54 27.08
CA VAL A 268 0.71 17.43 26.37
C VAL A 268 2.07 17.38 27.07
N SER A 269 3.14 17.23 26.30
CA SER A 269 4.52 17.20 26.81
C SER A 269 5.36 18.21 26.04
N TRP A 270 6.04 19.10 26.78
CA TRP A 270 7.00 20.07 26.24
C TRP A 270 8.24 20.10 27.13
N LYS A 271 9.11 19.11 26.93
CA LYS A 271 10.32 18.88 27.73
C LYS A 271 11.54 19.53 27.10
N GLN A 272 12.53 19.86 27.92
CA GLN A 272 13.84 20.20 27.40
C GLN A 272 14.49 18.97 26.75
N VAL A 273 14.97 19.11 25.51
CA VAL A 273 15.67 18.05 24.77
C VAL A 273 17.02 18.57 24.31
N CYS A 274 18.09 17.88 24.70
CA CYS A 274 19.43 18.14 24.20
C CYS A 274 19.74 17.18 23.04
N SER A 275 20.06 17.73 21.87
CA SER A 275 20.56 16.95 20.73
C SER A 275 21.95 17.43 20.34
N ASN A 276 22.90 16.51 20.23
CA ASN A 276 24.22 16.80 19.68
C ASN A 276 24.19 16.58 18.17
N ARG A 277 24.65 17.57 17.40
CA ARG A 277 24.83 17.46 15.95
C ARG A 277 26.27 17.81 15.61
N LEU A 278 26.77 17.18 14.56
CA LEU A 278 28.07 17.53 14.02
C LEU A 278 27.99 18.93 13.41
N ASP A 279 28.95 19.79 13.72
CA ASP A 279 29.10 21.08 13.05
C ASP A 279 29.80 20.85 11.71
N GLU A 280 29.01 20.53 10.69
CA GLU A 280 29.52 20.22 9.34
C GLU A 280 30.29 21.40 8.74
N LYS A 281 29.86 22.64 9.04
CA LYS A 281 30.52 23.84 8.51
C LYS A 281 31.92 23.96 9.11
N ARG A 282 32.03 23.86 10.42
CA ARG A 282 33.32 23.89 11.12
C ARG A 282 34.21 22.71 10.74
N LEU A 283 33.65 21.51 10.57
CA LEU A 283 34.40 20.34 10.11
C LEU A 283 34.97 20.55 8.71
N LYS A 284 34.19 21.13 7.80
CA LYS A 284 34.62 21.43 6.43
C LYS A 284 35.74 22.50 6.40
N GLU A 285 35.70 23.46 7.30
CA GLU A 285 36.70 24.53 7.42
C GLU A 285 37.99 24.05 8.10
N GLU A 286 37.90 23.32 9.22
CA GLU A 286 39.05 22.89 10.02
C GLU A 286 39.66 21.55 9.58
N GLN A 287 38.85 20.64 9.01
CA GLN A 287 39.27 19.30 8.57
C GLN A 287 38.65 18.89 7.22
N PRO A 288 38.97 19.60 6.12
CA PRO A 288 38.38 19.37 4.81
C PRO A 288 38.62 17.95 4.26
N GLU A 289 39.78 17.36 4.55
CA GLU A 289 40.10 15.98 4.14
C GLU A 289 39.17 14.94 4.78
N VAL A 290 38.82 15.15 6.06
CA VAL A 290 37.87 14.30 6.77
C VAL A 290 36.47 14.50 6.20
N TYR A 291 36.06 15.75 5.98
CA TYR A 291 34.76 16.05 5.38
C TYR A 291 34.59 15.35 4.02
N GLU A 292 35.55 15.47 3.10
CA GLU A 292 35.44 14.82 1.79
C GLU A 292 35.54 13.30 1.85
N LYS A 293 36.26 12.73 2.81
CA LYS A 293 36.28 11.27 3.02
C LYS A 293 34.89 10.72 3.37
N TYR A 294 34.06 11.48 4.08
CA TYR A 294 32.73 11.04 4.53
C TYR A 294 31.58 11.64 3.72
N ARG A 295 31.87 12.57 2.79
CA ARG A 295 30.86 13.16 1.92
C ARG A 295 30.30 12.09 0.98
N LYS A 296 28.98 11.95 1.00
CA LYS A 296 28.24 11.12 0.04
C LYS A 296 27.50 12.02 -0.94
N GLU A 297 27.76 11.82 -2.23
CA GLU A 297 26.98 12.47 -3.27
C GLU A 297 25.61 11.79 -3.39
N ILE A 298 24.55 12.59 -3.46
CA ILE A 298 23.17 12.14 -3.67
C ILE A 298 22.62 12.93 -4.85
N VAL A 299 22.30 12.24 -5.93
CA VAL A 299 21.65 12.83 -7.10
C VAL A 299 20.14 12.73 -6.92
N SER A 300 19.42 13.84 -7.12
CA SER A 300 17.96 13.88 -7.05
C SER A 300 17.38 14.95 -7.98
N ARG A 301 16.16 14.73 -8.46
CA ARG A 301 15.42 15.71 -9.25
C ARG A 301 14.50 16.52 -8.34
N ARG A 302 14.78 17.82 -8.22
CA ARG A 302 13.98 18.72 -7.37
C ARG A 302 12.82 19.31 -8.16
N PHE A 303 11.60 19.11 -7.67
CA PHE A 303 10.41 19.81 -8.18
C PHE A 303 10.32 21.22 -7.61
N THR A 304 10.20 22.23 -8.47
CA THR A 304 9.97 23.62 -8.07
C THR A 304 8.99 24.28 -9.02
N VAL A 305 8.06 25.06 -8.47
CA VAL A 305 7.16 25.93 -9.24
C VAL A 305 7.50 27.38 -8.87
N LYS A 306 7.74 28.22 -9.87
CA LYS A 306 7.90 29.67 -9.71
C LYS A 306 6.97 30.35 -10.70
N ALA A 307 6.34 31.45 -10.28
CA ALA A 307 5.69 32.34 -11.23
C ALA A 307 6.76 32.90 -12.18
N ALA A 308 6.44 32.95 -13.47
CA ALA A 308 7.29 33.56 -14.48
C ALA A 308 7.30 35.09 -14.35
#